data_AF-A0A8C7IDT2-F1
#
_entry.id   AF-A0A8C7IDT2-F1
#
_cell.length_a   1.000
_cell.length_b   1.000
_cell.length_c   1.000
_cell.angle_alpha   90.00
_cell.angle_beta   90.00
_cell.angle_gamma   90.00
#
_symmetry.space_group_name_H-M   'P 1'
#
loop_
_entity.id
_entity.type
_entity.pdbx_description
1 polymer ?
#
loop_
_entity_poly.entity_id
_entity_poly.type
_entity_poly.pdbx_seq_one_letter_code
_entity_poly.pdbx_strand_id
1 'polypeptide(L)'
;MTLEELGCNITEKKMETVSQALEELLVAAQQQDCLTLGVYESAKLMNVDPDSVVLCVLATDEEDEDDIALQIHFTLIQAFCCDNDINILRVSGIRRLAQVLGEPSTVDSNGNEPKDLHCILVTNTQCQSLKCQALQDVGNYCEESRCKNQWVPYLALQER
;
A
#
# COMPACT_ATOMS: atom_id res chain seq x y z
N MET A 1 9.90 33.82 -10.36
CA MET A 1 9.76 32.41 -9.95
C MET A 1 11.14 31.80 -9.97
N THR A 2 11.62 31.39 -8.80
CA THR A 2 12.94 30.76 -8.63
C THR A 2 12.87 29.29 -9.04
N LEU A 3 14.01 28.70 -9.40
CA LEU A 3 14.13 27.31 -9.88
C LEU A 3 13.59 26.27 -8.86
N GLU A 4 13.55 26.66 -7.58
CA GLU A 4 13.07 25.85 -6.45
C GLU A 4 11.53 25.74 -6.43
N GLU A 5 10.79 26.77 -6.86
CA GLU A 5 9.33 26.75 -6.93
C GLU A 5 8.81 25.79 -8.01
N LEU A 6 9.54 25.63 -9.13
CA LEU A 6 9.20 24.64 -10.16
C LEU A 6 9.41 23.20 -9.65
N GLY A 7 10.41 22.98 -8.80
CA GLY A 7 10.72 21.68 -8.22
C GLY A 7 9.59 21.15 -7.35
N CYS A 8 9.09 21.95 -6.40
CA CYS A 8 7.99 21.56 -5.52
C CYS A 8 6.72 21.16 -6.28
N ASN A 9 6.29 21.98 -7.25
CA ASN A 9 5.08 21.74 -8.04
C ASN A 9 5.14 20.43 -8.86
N ILE A 10 6.33 20.00 -9.28
CA ILE A 10 6.51 18.75 -10.03
C ILE A 10 6.45 17.55 -9.08
N THR A 11 7.08 17.63 -7.91
CA THR A 11 7.01 16.57 -6.88
C THR A 11 5.61 16.39 -6.33
N GLU A 12 4.86 17.47 -6.08
CA GLU A 12 3.49 17.40 -5.59
C GLU A 12 2.56 16.74 -6.60
N LYS A 13 2.61 17.17 -7.88
CA LYS A 13 1.84 16.55 -8.96
C LYS A 13 2.21 15.08 -9.18
N LYS A 14 3.49 14.75 -9.06
CA LYS A 14 3.96 13.36 -9.15
C LYS A 14 3.42 12.52 -8.00
N MET A 15 3.44 13.03 -6.77
CA MET A 15 2.89 12.34 -5.60
C MET A 15 1.37 12.13 -5.75
N GLU A 16 0.63 13.15 -6.21
CA GLU A 16 -0.81 13.02 -6.48
C GLU A 16 -1.11 11.94 -7.53
N THR A 17 -0.29 11.89 -8.60
CA THR A 17 -0.41 10.85 -9.64
C THR A 17 -0.17 9.45 -9.08
N VAL A 18 0.85 9.29 -8.22
CA VAL A 18 1.14 7.98 -7.57
C VAL A 18 0.03 7.61 -6.59
N SER A 19 -0.52 8.56 -5.84
CA SER A 19 -1.65 8.32 -4.94
C SER A 19 -2.86 7.81 -5.71
N GLN A 20 -3.20 8.46 -6.83
CA GLN A 20 -4.29 8.02 -7.68
C GLN A 20 -4.01 6.64 -8.30
N ALA A 21 -2.79 6.39 -8.77
CA ALA A 21 -2.39 5.09 -9.28
C ALA A 21 -2.53 4.00 -8.21
N LEU A 22 -2.14 4.27 -6.96
CA LEU A 22 -2.31 3.32 -5.86
C LEU A 22 -3.79 2.99 -5.61
N GLU A 23 -4.67 4.00 -5.57
CA GLU A 23 -6.11 3.78 -5.40
C GLU A 23 -6.68 2.94 -6.55
N GLU A 24 -6.36 3.27 -7.80
CA GLU A 24 -6.78 2.53 -8.98
C GLU A 24 -6.26 1.09 -8.98
N LEU A 25 -5.01 0.89 -8.55
CA LEU A 25 -4.41 -0.44 -8.39
C LEU A 25 -5.18 -1.28 -7.37
N LEU A 26 -5.45 -0.73 -6.20
CA LEU A 26 -6.14 -1.45 -5.12
C LEU A 26 -7.56 -1.84 -5.55
N VAL A 27 -8.29 -0.95 -6.23
CA VAL A 27 -9.62 -1.27 -6.78
C VAL A 27 -9.54 -2.38 -7.84
N ALA A 28 -8.58 -2.28 -8.77
CA ALA A 28 -8.40 -3.29 -9.82
C ALA A 28 -7.99 -4.66 -9.26
N ALA A 29 -7.13 -4.67 -8.24
CA ALA A 29 -6.70 -5.89 -7.55
C ALA A 29 -7.84 -6.51 -6.74
N GLN A 30 -8.68 -5.69 -6.09
CA GLN A 30 -9.87 -6.16 -5.38
C GLN A 30 -10.84 -6.86 -6.33
N GLN A 31 -11.11 -6.25 -7.50
CA GLN A 31 -12.02 -6.83 -8.50
C GLN A 31 -11.53 -8.17 -9.08
N GLN A 32 -10.23 -8.42 -9.02
CA GLN A 32 -9.60 -9.66 -9.50
C GLN A 32 -9.31 -10.65 -8.38
N ASP A 33 -9.75 -10.40 -7.14
CA ASP A 33 -9.48 -11.24 -5.96
C ASP A 33 -7.96 -11.45 -5.75
N CYS A 34 -7.18 -10.39 -6.00
CA CYS A 34 -5.71 -10.37 -5.93
C CYS A 34 -5.21 -9.60 -4.70
N LEU A 35 -6.05 -9.42 -3.67
CA LEU A 35 -5.72 -8.71 -2.45
C LEU A 35 -5.70 -9.64 -1.24
N THR A 36 -4.67 -9.51 -0.41
CA THR A 36 -4.66 -10.03 0.96
C THR A 36 -4.71 -8.83 1.91
N LEU A 37 -5.67 -8.82 2.84
CA LEU A 37 -5.87 -7.75 3.80
C LEU A 37 -5.51 -8.22 5.19
N GLY A 38 -4.81 -7.37 5.92
CA GLY A 38 -4.46 -7.55 7.32
C GLY A 38 -3.04 -8.05 7.52
N VAL A 39 -2.46 -7.67 8.66
CA VAL A 39 -1.06 -7.97 9.03
C VAL A 39 -0.85 -9.48 9.12
N TYR A 40 -1.76 -10.18 9.78
CA TYR A 40 -1.64 -11.62 10.02
C TYR A 40 -1.77 -12.45 8.72
N GLU A 41 -2.79 -12.17 7.91
CA GLU A 41 -2.97 -12.88 6.63
C GLU A 41 -1.85 -12.57 5.64
N SER A 42 -1.33 -11.34 5.66
CA SER A 42 -0.17 -10.95 4.87
C SER A 42 1.07 -11.77 5.26
N ALA A 43 1.38 -11.86 6.56
CA ALA A 43 2.49 -12.66 7.07
C ALA A 43 2.33 -14.15 6.73
N LYS A 44 1.11 -14.68 6.81
CA LYS A 44 0.80 -16.06 6.45
C LYS A 44 1.02 -16.33 4.97
N LEU A 45 0.55 -15.44 4.08
CA LEU A 45 0.78 -15.58 2.64
C LEU A 45 2.28 -15.53 2.32
N MET A 46 3.01 -14.57 2.87
CA MET A 46 4.45 -14.44 2.65
C MET A 46 5.26 -15.65 3.14
N ASN A 47 4.77 -16.37 4.15
CA ASN A 47 5.38 -17.63 4.58
C ASN A 47 5.12 -18.81 3.62
N VAL A 48 4.08 -18.74 2.79
CA VAL A 48 3.66 -19.84 1.90
C VAL A 48 4.11 -19.60 0.47
N ASP A 49 3.89 -18.40 -0.08
CA ASP A 49 4.14 -18.06 -1.48
C ASP A 49 4.53 -16.57 -1.63
N PRO A 50 5.74 -16.18 -1.21
CA PRO A 50 6.20 -14.80 -1.33
C PRO A 50 6.42 -14.36 -2.79
N ASP A 51 6.72 -15.32 -3.69
CA ASP A 51 6.94 -15.06 -5.12
C ASP A 51 5.67 -14.55 -5.82
N SER A 52 4.49 -14.85 -5.27
CA SER A 52 3.21 -14.34 -5.77
C SER A 52 2.98 -12.86 -5.47
N VAL A 53 3.69 -12.27 -4.50
CA VAL A 53 3.44 -10.91 -4.01
C VAL A 53 4.21 -9.90 -4.85
N VAL A 54 3.49 -8.91 -5.40
CA VAL A 54 4.08 -7.88 -6.27
C VAL A 54 4.15 -6.50 -5.61
N LEU A 55 3.32 -6.26 -4.59
CA LEU A 55 3.30 -5.02 -3.83
C LEU A 55 2.84 -5.28 -2.39
N CYS A 56 3.48 -4.64 -1.42
CA CYS A 56 3.06 -4.57 -0.02
C CYS A 56 2.79 -3.11 0.38
N VAL A 57 1.61 -2.86 0.92
CA VAL A 57 1.20 -1.53 1.43
C VAL A 57 1.04 -1.63 2.93
N LEU A 58 1.81 -0.85 3.69
CA LEU A 58 1.68 -0.73 5.13
C LEU A 58 0.93 0.56 5.47
N ALA A 59 -0.25 0.46 6.06
CA ALA A 59 -1.09 1.61 6.37
C ALA A 59 -1.11 1.91 7.88
N THR A 60 -0.77 3.14 8.25
CA THR A 60 -0.74 3.61 9.64
C THR A 60 -1.08 5.08 9.66
N ASP A 61 -1.94 5.46 10.61
CA ASP A 61 -2.20 6.86 10.93
C ASP A 61 -1.54 7.23 12.27
N GLU A 62 -1.64 8.49 12.68
CA GLU A 62 -1.00 9.00 13.92
C GLU A 62 -1.47 8.24 15.18
N GLU A 63 -2.70 7.73 15.16
CA GLU A 63 -3.30 6.97 16.27
C GLU A 63 -2.64 5.59 16.49
N ASP A 64 -1.96 5.07 15.46
CA ASP A 64 -1.34 3.74 15.45
C ASP A 64 0.15 3.76 15.82
N GLU A 65 0.75 4.96 15.97
CA GLU A 65 2.18 5.11 16.26
C GLU A 65 2.57 4.54 17.65
N ASP A 66 1.64 4.60 18.60
CA ASP A 66 1.82 4.07 19.96
C ASP A 66 1.56 2.56 20.08
N ASP A 67 1.03 1.90 19.04
CA ASP A 67 0.85 0.45 19.03
C ASP A 67 2.17 -0.26 18.73
N ILE A 68 2.92 -0.57 19.80
CA ILE A 68 4.19 -1.28 19.73
C ILE A 68 4.06 -2.63 19.00
N ALA A 69 2.94 -3.36 19.18
CA ALA A 69 2.76 -4.65 18.54
C ALA A 69 2.63 -4.48 17.03
N LEU A 70 1.86 -3.50 16.58
CA LEU A 70 1.73 -3.16 15.17
C LEU A 70 3.07 -2.71 14.56
N GLN A 71 3.81 -1.83 15.26
CA GLN A 71 5.13 -1.36 14.79
C GLN A 71 6.16 -2.51 14.67
N ILE A 72 6.10 -3.50 15.57
CA ILE A 72 6.92 -4.71 15.46
C ILE A 72 6.56 -5.48 14.19
N HIS A 73 5.27 -5.73 13.93
CA HIS A 73 4.85 -6.43 12.73
C HIS A 73 5.26 -5.70 11.46
N PHE A 74 5.12 -4.37 11.42
CA PHE A 74 5.56 -3.55 10.29
C PHE A 74 7.05 -3.67 10.03
N THR A 75 7.85 -3.68 11.10
CA THR A 75 9.30 -3.88 10.99
C THR A 75 9.64 -5.25 10.42
N LEU A 76 8.94 -6.31 10.86
CA LEU A 76 9.15 -7.67 10.36
C LEU A 76 8.74 -7.82 8.89
N ILE A 77 7.57 -7.29 8.52
CA ILE A 77 7.07 -7.32 7.14
C ILE A 77 7.99 -6.52 6.23
N GLN A 78 8.41 -5.33 6.65
CA GLN A 78 9.35 -4.51 5.90
C GLN A 78 10.66 -5.25 5.64
N ALA A 79 11.26 -5.87 6.66
CA ALA A 79 12.48 -6.66 6.49
C ALA A 79 12.27 -7.79 5.47
N PHE A 80 11.17 -8.53 5.59
CA PHE A 80 10.84 -9.61 4.68
C PHE A 80 10.67 -9.13 3.23
N CYS A 81 9.91 -8.06 2.99
CA CYS A 81 9.70 -7.52 1.65
C CYS A 81 11.01 -7.01 1.04
N CYS A 82 11.86 -6.35 1.83
CA CYS A 82 13.18 -5.90 1.36
C CYS A 82 14.09 -7.07 0.99
N ASP A 83 14.11 -8.14 1.77
CA ASP A 83 14.96 -9.31 1.50
C ASP A 83 14.51 -10.11 0.26
N ASN A 84 13.22 -10.03 -0.10
CA ASN A 84 12.63 -10.74 -1.24
C ASN A 84 12.36 -9.83 -2.46
N ASP A 85 12.93 -8.61 -2.49
CA ASP A 85 12.74 -7.63 -3.58
C ASP A 85 11.26 -7.30 -3.89
N ILE A 86 10.37 -7.43 -2.90
CA ILE A 86 8.97 -7.05 -3.01
C ILE A 86 8.87 -5.53 -2.88
N ASN A 87 8.17 -4.89 -3.82
CA ASN A 87 7.89 -3.46 -3.71
C ASN A 87 7.04 -3.18 -2.48
N ILE A 88 7.48 -2.23 -1.65
CA ILE A 88 6.82 -1.90 -0.40
C ILE A 88 6.72 -0.38 -0.25
N LEU A 89 5.60 0.10 0.27
CA LEU A 89 5.40 1.50 0.65
C LEU A 89 4.58 1.63 1.92
N ARG A 90 4.79 2.73 2.64
CA ARG A 90 3.95 3.17 3.76
C ARG A 90 2.91 4.17 3.27
N VAL A 91 1.73 4.10 3.84
CA VAL A 91 0.64 5.03 3.55
C VAL A 91 -0.05 5.50 4.82
N SER A 92 -0.53 6.74 4.79
CA SER A 92 -1.52 7.26 5.74
C SER A 92 -2.84 7.53 5.05
N GLY A 93 -3.88 7.75 5.83
CA GLY A 93 -5.26 7.88 5.38
C GLY A 93 -5.93 6.51 5.32
N ILE A 94 -5.91 5.74 6.42
CA ILE A 94 -6.59 4.43 6.50
C ILE A 94 -8.08 4.59 6.17
N ARG A 95 -8.69 5.67 6.62
CA ARG A 95 -10.08 6.00 6.29
C ARG A 95 -10.33 6.14 4.79
N ARG A 96 -9.37 6.72 4.05
CA ARG A 96 -9.43 6.82 2.59
C ARG A 96 -9.26 5.45 1.94
N LEU A 97 -8.34 4.62 2.42
CA LEU A 97 -8.20 3.23 1.96
C LEU A 97 -9.48 2.42 2.13
N ALA A 98 -10.14 2.56 3.30
CA ALA A 98 -11.41 1.90 3.58
C ALA A 98 -12.48 2.29 2.55
N GLN A 99 -12.61 3.59 2.23
CA GLN A 99 -13.52 4.06 1.19
C GLN A 99 -13.19 3.50 -0.20
N VAL A 100 -11.90 3.48 -0.55
CA VAL A 100 -11.42 2.96 -1.85
C VAL A 100 -11.75 1.47 -2.00
N LEU A 101 -11.60 0.69 -0.92
CA LEU A 101 -11.91 -0.74 -0.89
C LEU A 101 -13.39 -1.05 -0.62
N GLY A 102 -14.27 -0.03 -0.62
CA GLY A 102 -15.72 -0.21 -0.47
C GLY A 102 -16.14 -0.71 0.93
N GLU A 103 -15.33 -0.45 1.96
CA GLU A 103 -15.74 -0.69 3.34
C GLU A 103 -16.82 0.33 3.72
N PRO A 104 -17.99 -0.09 4.25
CA PRO A 104 -19.00 0.85 4.68
C PRO A 104 -18.45 1.67 5.86
N SER A 105 -18.36 2.98 5.66
CA SER A 105 -17.99 3.96 6.70
C SER A 105 -19.07 4.15 7.76
N THR A 106 -20.03 3.23 7.88
CA THR A 106 -21.13 3.29 8.83
C THR A 106 -21.25 1.99 9.62
N VAL A 107 -21.51 2.17 10.91
CA VAL A 107 -21.75 1.17 11.95
C VAL A 107 -23.09 0.44 11.71
N ASP A 108 -23.34 0.02 10.48
CA ASP A 108 -24.59 -0.60 10.08
C ASP A 108 -24.42 -2.10 9.87
N SER A 109 -24.67 -2.81 10.96
CA SER A 109 -25.32 -4.12 10.98
C SER A 109 -24.65 -5.25 10.18
N ASN A 110 -23.71 -5.97 10.82
CA ASN A 110 -23.66 -7.44 10.84
C ASN A 110 -22.45 -7.99 11.61
N GLY A 111 -22.14 -7.50 12.83
CA GLY A 111 -21.19 -8.16 13.75
C GLY A 111 -19.81 -8.56 13.19
N ASN A 112 -19.42 -8.00 12.04
CA ASN A 112 -18.19 -8.33 11.35
C ASN A 112 -17.15 -7.33 11.87
N GLU A 113 -16.08 -7.85 12.46
CA GLU A 113 -14.96 -7.03 12.91
C GLU A 113 -14.48 -6.11 11.77
N PRO A 114 -14.07 -4.86 12.07
CA PRO A 114 -13.51 -3.97 11.06
C PRO A 114 -12.35 -4.68 10.36
N LYS A 115 -12.25 -4.59 9.03
CA LYS A 115 -11.15 -5.27 8.34
C LYS A 115 -9.84 -4.61 8.74
N ASP A 116 -8.85 -5.43 9.07
CA ASP A 116 -7.49 -4.99 9.27
C ASP A 116 -6.93 -4.51 7.92
N LEU A 117 -6.75 -3.20 7.79
CA LEU A 117 -6.19 -2.55 6.60
C LEU A 117 -4.73 -2.10 6.80
N HIS A 118 -4.11 -2.46 7.93
CA HIS A 118 -2.75 -2.02 8.24
C HIS A 118 -1.69 -2.68 7.36
N CYS A 119 -2.01 -3.81 6.72
CA CYS A 119 -1.18 -4.41 5.69
C CYS A 119 -2.04 -4.91 4.53
N ILE A 120 -1.68 -4.54 3.31
CA ILE A 120 -2.36 -4.98 2.09
C ILE A 120 -1.31 -5.53 1.14
N LEU A 121 -1.47 -6.79 0.73
CA LEU A 121 -0.66 -7.38 -0.32
C LEU A 121 -1.44 -7.41 -1.63
N VAL A 122 -0.77 -7.00 -2.70
CA VAL A 122 -1.24 -7.24 -4.07
C VAL A 122 -0.46 -8.43 -4.61
N THR A 123 -1.18 -9.43 -5.13
CA THR A 123 -0.59 -10.64 -5.70
C THR A 123 -0.80 -10.74 -7.21
N ASN A 124 0.10 -11.46 -7.85
CA ASN A 124 -0.07 -11.94 -9.21
C ASN A 124 -0.72 -13.32 -9.13
N THR A 125 -1.95 -13.51 -9.62
CA THR A 125 -2.49 -14.87 -9.66
C THR A 125 -1.71 -15.70 -10.68
N GLN A 126 -1.46 -16.97 -10.37
CA GLN A 126 -0.67 -17.87 -11.23
C GLN A 126 -1.30 -18.06 -12.64
N CYS A 127 -2.58 -17.74 -12.82
CA CYS A 127 -3.29 -17.83 -14.09
C CYS A 127 -3.47 -16.49 -14.82
N GLN A 128 -3.37 -15.35 -14.12
CA GLN A 128 -3.58 -14.04 -14.71
C GLN A 128 -2.69 -13.00 -14.04
N SER A 129 -1.76 -12.45 -14.82
CA SER A 129 -0.92 -11.38 -14.31
C SER A 129 -1.72 -10.09 -14.19
N LEU A 130 -1.68 -9.45 -13.01
CA LEU A 130 -2.27 -8.14 -12.77
C LEU A 130 -1.49 -7.09 -13.57
N LYS A 131 -1.88 -6.88 -14.83
CA LYS A 131 -1.25 -5.91 -15.73
C LYS A 131 -2.11 -4.67 -15.83
N CYS A 132 -1.96 -3.77 -14.88
CA CYS A 132 -2.51 -2.42 -14.97
C CYS A 132 -1.38 -1.38 -14.99
N GLN A 133 -1.61 -0.25 -15.65
CA GLN A 133 -0.66 0.87 -15.69
C GLN A 133 -0.35 1.37 -14.27
N ALA A 134 -1.36 1.39 -13.42
CA ALA A 134 -1.27 1.72 -12.01
C ALA A 134 -0.21 0.91 -11.25
N LEU A 135 -0.10 -0.40 -11.48
CA LEU A 135 0.95 -1.23 -10.86
C LEU A 135 2.35 -0.81 -11.30
N GLN A 136 2.52 -0.47 -12.58
CA GLN A 136 3.81 -0.02 -13.11
C GLN A 136 4.18 1.35 -12.51
N ASP A 137 3.22 2.26 -12.41
CA ASP A 137 3.48 3.60 -11.88
C ASP A 137 3.88 3.56 -10.40
N VAL A 138 3.19 2.74 -9.59
CA VAL A 138 3.54 2.51 -8.18
C VAL A 138 4.88 1.75 -8.05
N GLY A 139 5.13 0.75 -8.90
CA GLY A 139 6.40 0.03 -8.93
C GLY A 139 7.59 0.93 -9.27
N ASN A 140 7.45 1.77 -10.31
CA ASN A 140 8.44 2.77 -10.69
C ASN A 140 8.70 3.77 -9.56
N TYR A 141 7.65 4.20 -8.85
CA TYR A 141 7.80 5.06 -7.67
C TYR A 141 8.62 4.39 -6.57
N CYS A 142 8.40 3.10 -6.30
CA CYS A 142 9.19 2.34 -5.33
C CYS A 142 10.66 2.22 -5.77
N GLU A 143 10.90 1.90 -7.04
CA GLU A 143 12.24 1.78 -7.61
C GLU A 143 13.02 3.11 -7.60
N GLU A 144 12.38 4.20 -8.00
CA GLU A 144 12.97 5.54 -7.94
C GLU A 144 13.31 5.95 -6.51
N SER A 145 12.45 5.60 -5.55
CA SER A 145 12.67 5.88 -4.12
C SER A 145 13.85 5.07 -3.58
N ARG A 146 13.97 3.79 -3.98
CA ARG A 146 15.12 2.94 -3.66
C ARG A 146 16.42 3.54 -4.18
N CYS A 147 16.43 4.10 -5.39
CA CYS A 147 17.58 4.82 -5.95
C CYS A 147 18.01 6.05 -5.12
N LYS A 148 17.11 6.59 -4.29
CA LYS A 148 17.35 7.71 -3.36
C LYS A 148 17.62 7.26 -1.93
N ASN A 149 17.88 5.96 -1.70
CA ASN A 149 18.03 5.35 -0.38
C ASN A 149 16.76 5.43 0.49
N GLN A 150 15.59 5.61 -0.12
CA GLN A 150 14.29 5.53 0.54
C GLN A 150 13.71 4.14 0.29
N TRP A 151 14.10 3.17 1.13
CA TRP A 151 13.75 1.75 0.97
C TRP A 151 12.25 1.47 1.11
N VAL A 152 11.57 2.24 1.97
CA VAL A 152 10.12 2.21 2.12
C VAL A 152 9.61 3.63 1.93
N PRO A 153 9.25 4.03 0.70
CA PRO A 153 8.67 5.33 0.46
C PRO A 153 7.33 5.51 1.18
N TYR A 154 6.96 6.76 1.42
CA TYR A 154 5.74 7.14 2.12
C TYR A 154 4.83 7.96 1.22
N LEU A 155 3.53 7.70 1.31
CA LEU A 155 2.50 8.36 0.53
C LEU A 155 1.28 8.68 1.40
N ALA A 156 0.88 9.95 1.43
CA ALA A 156 -0.32 10.36 2.15
C ALA A 156 -1.54 10.34 1.22
N LEU A 157 -2.57 9.57 1.58
CA LEU A 157 -3.85 9.57 0.87
C LEU A 157 -4.76 10.64 1.46
N GLN A 158 -5.27 11.52 0.61
CA GLN A 158 -6.14 12.62 1.04
C GLN A 158 -7.61 12.22 0.97
N GLU A 159 -8.40 12.68 1.94
CA GLU A 159 -9.87 12.65 1.84
C GLU A 159 -10.31 13.60 0.70
N ARG A 160 -11.23 13.14 -0.16
CA ARG A 160 -11.77 13.91 -1.29
C ARG A 160 -13.12 14.53 -0.96
#